data_AF-A5Z336-F1
#
_entry.id   AF-A5Z336-F1
#
_cell.length_a   1.000
_cell.length_b   1.000
_cell.length_c   1.000
_cell.angle_alpha   90.00
_cell.angle_beta   90.00
_cell.angle_gamma   90.00
#
_symmetry.space_group_name_H-M   'P 1'
#
loop_
_entity.id
_entity.type
_entity.pdbx_description
1 polymer ?
#
loop_
_entity_poly.entity_id
_entity_poly.type
_entity_poly.pdbx_seq_one_letter_code
_entity_poly.pdbx_strand_id
1 'polypeptide(L)' 'MKRYLLNLDKKTIHNGLDLCYAAKRMKKSNQKWFDKYEDAENYYEGDMEKGHICGVCFKSKAEALKLEKQ' A
#
# COMPACT_ATOMS: atom_id res chain seq x y z
N MET A 1 -0.52 4.54 13.28
CA MET A 1 -0.31 5.60 12.24
C MET A 1 -0.49 4.91 10.91
N LYS A 2 -1.29 5.50 10.01
CA LYS A 2 -1.60 4.92 8.70
C LYS A 2 -0.38 5.00 7.77
N ARG A 3 0.43 3.94 7.76
CA ARG A 3 1.73 3.86 7.06
C ARG A 3 1.62 3.41 5.61
N TYR A 4 0.52 2.73 5.26
CA TYR A 4 0.31 2.16 3.94
C TYR A 4 -1.05 2.53 3.39
N LEU A 5 -1.09 2.80 2.08
CA LEU A 5 -2.31 3.09 1.35
C LEU A 5 -2.46 2.09 0.20
N LEU A 6 -3.45 1.21 0.31
CA LEU A 6 -3.84 0.30 -0.76
C LEU A 6 -4.79 1.00 -1.73
N ASN A 7 -4.47 0.90 -3.02
CA ASN A 7 -5.38 1.16 -4.10
C ASN A 7 -6.24 -0.07 -4.36
N LEU A 8 -7.53 -0.01 -4.09
CA LEU A 8 -8.45 -1.15 -4.22
C LEU A 8 -8.72 -1.56 -5.67
N ASP A 9 -8.57 -0.64 -6.62
CA ASP A 9 -8.79 -0.89 -8.05
C ASP A 9 -7.55 -1.54 -8.68
N LYS A 10 -6.37 -1.02 -8.36
CA LYS A 10 -5.09 -1.51 -8.90
C LYS A 10 -4.40 -2.55 -8.02
N LYS A 11 -4.89 -2.79 -6.81
CA LYS A 11 -4.28 -3.63 -5.77
C LYS A 11 -2.83 -3.21 -5.43
N THR A 12 -2.53 -1.92 -5.58
CA THR A 12 -1.17 -1.38 -5.40
C THR A 12 -1.03 -0.72 -4.02
N ILE A 13 0.03 -1.06 -3.29
CA ILE A 13 0.34 -0.55 -1.95
C ILE A 13 1.32 0.62 -2.07
N HIS A 14 0.91 1.79 -1.61
CA HIS A 14 1.67 3.04 -1.59
C HIS A 14 2.21 3.37 -0.19
N ASN A 15 3.28 4.16 -0.12
CA ASN A 15 3.75 4.77 1.11
C ASN A 15 2.74 5.81 1.59
N GLY A 16 2.16 5.57 2.77
CA GLY A 16 1.17 6.44 3.38
C GLY A 16 1.74 7.73 4.00
N LEU A 17 3.05 7.76 4.27
CA LEU A 17 3.76 8.91 4.83
C LEU A 17 4.27 9.87 3.74
N ASP A 18 4.65 9.33 2.57
CA ASP A 18 5.05 10.12 1.40
C ASP A 18 4.39 9.58 0.13
N LEU A 19 3.24 10.16 -0.21
CA LEU A 19 2.41 9.72 -1.32
C LEU A 19 3.02 10.13 -2.67
N CYS A 20 3.26 9.14 -3.54
CA CYS A 20 3.63 9.38 -4.93
C CYS A 20 2.48 10.03 -5.72
N TYR A 21 2.78 10.52 -6.92
CA TYR A 21 1.80 11.17 -7.80
C TYR A 21 0.56 10.32 -8.07
N ALA A 22 0.74 9.02 -8.33
CA ALA A 22 -0.38 8.10 -8.58
C ALA A 22 -1.30 7.96 -7.36
N ALA A 23 -0.72 7.88 -6.16
CA ALA A 23 -1.48 7.78 -4.91
C ALA A 23 -2.27 9.07 -4.62
N LYS A 24 -1.67 10.25 -4.91
CA LYS A 24 -2.33 11.56 -4.73
C LYS A 24 -3.55 11.76 -5.63
N ARG A 25 -3.56 11.16 -6.83
CA ARG A 25 -4.68 11.26 -7.79
C ARG A 25 -5.72 10.15 -7.65
N MET A 26 -5.53 9.21 -6.75
CA MET A 26 -6.44 8.10 -6.54
C MET A 26 -7.78 8.57 -5.99
N LYS A 27 -8.88 8.07 -6.57
CA LYS A 27 -10.25 8.31 -6.07
C LYS A 27 -10.39 7.83 -4.63
N LYS A 28 -11.03 8.63 -3.76
CA LYS A 28 -11.25 8.29 -2.35
C LYS A 28 -11.94 6.93 -2.15
N SER A 29 -12.87 6.55 -3.04
CA SER A 29 -13.55 5.24 -3.02
C SER A 29 -12.60 4.05 -3.16
N ASN A 30 -11.41 4.26 -3.73
CA ASN A 30 -10.43 3.22 -3.98
C ASN A 30 -9.32 3.22 -2.92
N GLN A 31 -9.43 4.04 -1.87
CA GLN A 31 -8.40 4.18 -0.86
C GLN A 31 -8.71 3.32 0.36
N LYS A 32 -7.79 2.44 0.74
CA LYS A 32 -7.84 1.75 2.04
C LYS A 32 -6.51 1.89 2.75
N TRP A 33 -6.56 2.34 3.99
CA TRP A 33 -5.38 2.63 4.78
C TRP A 33 -5.09 1.52 5.77
N PHE A 34 -3.81 1.22 5.96
CA PHE A 34 -3.32 0.18 6.86
C PHE A 34 -2.14 0.69 7.67
N ASP A 35 -2.02 0.17 8.89
CA ASP A 35 -0.90 0.45 9.79
C ASP A 35 0.25 -0.54 9.56
N LYS A 36 -0.05 -1.77 9.13
CA LYS A 36 0.93 -2.81 8.77
C LYS A 36 0.89 -3.10 7.27
N TYR A 37 2.06 -3.43 6.71
CA TYR A 37 2.18 -3.77 5.29
C TYR A 37 1.48 -5.09 4.98
N GLU A 38 1.62 -6.08 5.85
CA GLU A 38 1.05 -7.41 5.67
C GLU A 38 -0.49 -7.39 5.59
N ASP A 39 -1.14 -6.54 6.39
CA ASP A 39 -2.60 -6.34 6.33
C ASP A 39 -3.04 -5.78 4.96
N ALA A 40 -2.23 -4.90 4.36
CA ALA A 40 -2.49 -4.35 3.03
C ALA A 40 -2.21 -5.37 1.91
N GLU A 41 -1.18 -6.20 2.07
CA GLU A 41 -0.80 -7.26 1.13
C GLU A 41 -1.85 -8.39 1.10
N ASN A 42 -2.31 -8.82 2.26
CA ASN A 42 -3.26 -9.93 2.40
C ASN A 42 -4.73 -9.50 2.38
N TYR A 43 -5.02 -8.23 2.09
CA TYR A 43 -6.41 -7.73 2.07
C TYR A 43 -7.36 -8.54 1.18
N TYR A 44 -6.84 -9.10 0.08
CA TYR A 44 -7.57 -9.92 -0.88
C TYR A 44 -7.26 -11.42 -0.80
N GLU A 45 -6.65 -11.91 0.28
CA GLU A 45 -6.18 -13.31 0.36
C GLU A 45 -7.30 -14.34 0.16
N GLY A 46 -8.57 -13.97 0.40
CA GLY A 46 -9.75 -14.79 0.08
C GLY A 46 -10.10 -14.90 -1.42
N ASP A 47 -9.53 -14.05 -2.28
CA ASP A 47 -9.79 -13.97 -3.73
C ASP A 47 -8.61 -14.51 -4.57
N MET A 48 -7.66 -15.25 -3.95
CA MET A 48 -6.40 -15.75 -4.56
C MET A 48 -5.42 -14.67 -5.03
N GLU A 49 -5.68 -13.39 -4.77
CA GLU A 49 -4.82 -12.29 -5.17
C GLU A 49 -4.26 -11.54 -3.97
N LYS A 50 -3.04 -11.00 -4.09
CA LYS A 50 -2.40 -10.18 -3.06
C LYS A 50 -2.15 -8.77 -3.58
N GLY A 51 -2.14 -7.80 -2.66
CA GLY A 51 -1.67 -6.46 -2.96
C GLY A 51 -0.18 -6.46 -3.34
N HIS A 52 0.24 -5.58 -4.24
CA HIS A 52 1.64 -5.48 -4.68
C HIS A 52 2.22 -4.09 -4.44
N ILE A 53 3.55 -4.00 -4.30
CA ILE A 53 4.22 -2.72 -4.02
C ILE A 53 4.07 -1.72 -5.17
N CYS A 54 3.89 -0.45 -4.83
CA CYS A 54 4.13 0.63 -5.78
C CYS A 54 5.63 0.81 -5.99
N GLY A 55 6.13 0.50 -7.19
CA GLY A 55 7.56 0.65 -7.53
C GLY A 55 8.12 2.07 -7.44
N VAL A 56 7.24 3.10 -7.37
CA VAL A 56 7.63 4.49 -7.14
C VAL A 56 7.79 4.78 -5.64
N CYS A 57 6.93 4.19 -4.80
CA CYS A 57 6.99 4.40 -3.34
C CYS A 57 8.04 3.52 -2.68
N PHE A 58 8.29 2.32 -3.23
CA PHE A 58 9.19 1.32 -2.66
C PHE A 58 9.96 0.63 -3.78
N LYS A 59 11.27 0.47 -3.62
CA LYS A 59 12.11 -0.37 -4.49
C LYS A 59 11.94 -1.85 -4.20
N SER A 60 11.51 -2.20 -2.99
CA SER A 60 11.30 -3.58 -2.54
C SER A 60 10.33 -3.68 -1.36
N LYS A 61 9.79 -4.88 -1.12
CA LYS A 61 9.02 -5.18 0.10
C LYS A 61 9.83 -4.93 1.38
N ALA A 62 11.13 -5.24 1.37
CA ALA A 62 12.00 -5.01 2.51
C ALA A 62 12.10 -3.51 2.88
N GLU A 63 12.07 -2.62 1.88
CA GLU A 63 12.00 -1.18 2.11
C GLU A 63 10.65 -0.76 2.68
N ALA A 64 9.55 -1.30 2.16
CA ALA A 64 8.22 -1.04 2.71
C ALA A 64 8.15 -1.42 4.20
N LEU A 65 8.67 -2.59 4.59
CA LEU A 65 8.68 -3.06 5.99
C LEU A 65 9.59 -2.25 6.92
N LYS A 66 10.58 -1.50 6.40
CA LYS A 66 11.39 -0.60 7.25
C LYS A 66 10.56 0.54 7.83
N LEU A 67 9.50 0.97 7.13
CA LEU A 67 8.60 2.00 7.64
C LEU A 67 8.00 1.59 8.98
N GLU A 68 7.70 0.30 9.20
CA GLU A 68 7.09 -0.20 10.44
C GLU A 68 7.97 0.03 11.68
N LYS A 69 9.29 0.19 11.48
CA LYS A 69 10.28 0.38 12.54
C LYS A 69 10.56 1.86 12.88
N GLN A 70 10.04 2.78 12.07
CA GLN A 70 10.14 4.25 12.27
C GLN A 70 8.96 4.76 13.08
#